data_AF-A0A7W1M1U1-F1
#
_entry.id   AF-A0A7W1M1U1-F1
#
_cell.length_a   1.000
_cell.length_b   1.000
_cell.length_c   1.000
_cell.angle_alpha   90.00
_cell.angle_beta   90.00
_cell.angle_gamma   90.00
#
_symmetry.space_group_name_H-M   'P 1'
#
loop_
_entity.id
_entity.type
_entity.pdbx_description
1 polymer ?
#
loop_
_entity_poly.entity_id
_entity_poly.type
_entity_poly.pdbx_seq_one_letter_code
_entity_poly.pdbx_strand_id
1 'polypeptide(L)'
;MRSRVSDVNPWVRASETAQPLAEELRALASPPLRAVTEPRRVKPQPGIESPERADRLPRRQLDAGTAASVRLWWLGVHGGAGESTLEQLLENSRAAGHAWPVSGPGTATLPRVALVARTNANGLKAAQLAATEWAGETVRADLLGLVLIADVPGRLPRALRELAELVAGGVPRVWHLPWVEGWRQGQDASAHRGPRGLRVLLSELDGLLDVEEPLTEPIGDAYVASG
;
A
#
# COMPACT_ATOMS: atom_id res chain seq x y z
N MET A 1 -16.86 7.96 59.09
CA MET A 1 -15.52 7.99 58.46
C MET A 1 -15.63 7.35 57.08
N ARG A 2 -15.13 8.01 56.04
CA ARG A 2 -15.56 7.84 54.63
C ARG A 2 -15.29 6.42 54.07
N SER A 3 -16.26 5.92 53.31
CA SER A 3 -16.27 4.60 52.64
C SER A 3 -15.30 4.56 51.44
N ARG A 4 -14.84 3.34 51.12
CA ARG A 4 -13.80 2.97 50.15
C ARG A 4 -14.05 3.54 48.75
N VAL A 5 -12.99 4.06 48.13
CA VAL A 5 -12.90 4.15 46.67
C VAL A 5 -12.77 2.73 46.13
N SER A 6 -13.76 2.24 45.38
CA SER A 6 -13.58 1.05 44.55
C SER A 6 -12.89 1.48 43.24
N ASP A 7 -11.58 1.32 43.19
CA ASP A 7 -10.70 1.55 42.02
C ASP A 7 -10.89 0.49 40.92
N VAL A 8 -12.12 0.18 40.55
CA VAL A 8 -12.39 -0.76 39.47
C VAL A 8 -12.56 0.05 38.18
N ASN A 9 -11.51 0.07 37.34
CA ASN A 9 -11.67 0.17 35.89
C ASN A 9 -11.58 -1.25 35.32
N PRO A 10 -12.70 -1.94 35.16
CA PRO A 10 -12.70 -3.33 34.79
C PRO A 10 -12.88 -3.39 33.28
N TRP A 11 -11.81 -3.32 32.48
CA TRP A 11 -11.83 -3.59 31.03
C TRP A 11 -12.29 -5.03 30.68
N VAL A 12 -13.05 -5.68 31.57
CA VAL A 12 -13.52 -7.07 31.59
C VAL A 12 -14.85 -7.01 32.39
N ARG A 13 -16.04 -7.41 31.92
CA ARG A 13 -16.35 -8.76 31.44
C ARG A 13 -17.61 -8.86 30.57
N ALA A 14 -17.48 -9.88 29.72
CA ALA A 14 -18.47 -10.75 29.09
C ALA A 14 -19.32 -10.16 27.97
N SER A 15 -19.08 -10.64 26.74
CA SER A 15 -20.18 -11.16 25.93
C SER A 15 -19.68 -12.24 24.97
N GLU A 16 -20.20 -13.46 25.14
CA GLU A 16 -19.95 -14.68 24.36
C GLU A 16 -20.73 -14.67 23.01
N THR A 17 -21.12 -13.48 22.52
CA THR A 17 -22.08 -13.30 21.42
C THR A 17 -21.44 -13.05 20.04
N ALA A 18 -20.11 -13.04 19.92
CA ALA A 18 -19.43 -12.63 18.69
C ALA A 18 -19.36 -13.71 17.59
N GLN A 19 -19.56 -14.99 17.95
CA GLN A 19 -19.42 -16.12 17.01
C GLN A 19 -20.50 -16.21 15.92
N PRO A 20 -21.83 -16.08 16.20
CA PRO A 20 -22.85 -16.25 15.17
C PRO A 20 -22.81 -15.17 14.07
N LEU A 21 -22.39 -13.94 14.39
CA LEU A 21 -22.29 -12.85 13.41
C LEU A 21 -21.17 -13.07 12.38
N ALA A 22 -20.06 -13.71 12.79
CA ALA A 22 -18.93 -13.96 11.92
C ALA A 22 -19.25 -14.99 10.82
N GLU A 23 -20.13 -15.96 11.11
CA GLU A 23 -20.60 -16.96 10.15
C GLU A 23 -21.61 -16.36 9.16
N GLU A 24 -22.50 -15.49 9.64
CA GLU A 24 -23.47 -14.76 8.81
C GLU A 24 -22.77 -13.79 7.83
N LEU A 25 -21.71 -13.09 8.27
CA LEU A 25 -20.89 -12.23 7.41
C LEU A 25 -20.06 -13.00 6.37
N ARG A 26 -19.64 -14.24 6.69
CA ARG A 26 -18.99 -15.14 5.72
C ARG A 26 -19.96 -15.64 4.65
N ALA A 27 -21.20 -15.95 5.04
CA ALA A 27 -22.26 -16.39 4.13
C ALA A 27 -22.67 -15.28 3.13
N LEU A 28 -22.48 -14.01 3.48
CA LEU A 28 -22.74 -12.84 2.62
C LEU A 28 -21.57 -12.50 1.68
N ALA A 29 -20.47 -13.26 1.68
CA ALA A 29 -19.32 -13.03 0.81
C ALA A 29 -19.64 -13.35 -0.66
N SER A 30 -20.03 -12.32 -1.41
CA SER A 30 -20.18 -12.35 -2.86
C SER A 30 -18.82 -12.33 -3.59
N PRO A 31 -18.77 -12.78 -4.87
CA PRO A 31 -17.52 -12.94 -5.61
C PRO A 31 -16.70 -11.64 -5.73
N PRO A 32 -15.37 -11.74 -5.85
CA PRO A 32 -14.48 -10.59 -5.87
C PRO A 32 -14.79 -9.67 -7.06
N LEU A 33 -14.57 -8.37 -6.84
CA LEU A 33 -14.54 -7.38 -7.92
C LEU A 33 -13.59 -7.86 -9.02
N ARG A 34 -14.06 -7.79 -10.26
CA ARG A 34 -13.34 -8.27 -11.44
C ARG A 34 -12.00 -7.53 -11.51
N ALA A 35 -10.91 -8.26 -11.30
CA ALA A 35 -9.57 -7.73 -11.45
C ALA A 35 -9.43 -7.17 -12.87
N VAL A 36 -9.11 -5.88 -12.99
CA VAL A 36 -8.60 -5.32 -14.23
C VAL A 36 -7.15 -5.80 -14.30
N THR A 37 -6.92 -6.92 -14.99
CA THR A 37 -5.66 -7.69 -14.94
C THR A 37 -4.61 -7.27 -15.95
N GLU A 38 -4.91 -6.33 -16.84
CA GLU A 38 -3.91 -5.91 -17.83
C GLU A 38 -3.04 -4.80 -17.24
N PRO A 39 -1.71 -5.03 -17.07
CA PRO A 39 -0.81 -4.00 -16.58
C PRO A 39 -0.81 -2.84 -17.56
N ARG A 40 -1.35 -1.70 -17.12
CA ARG A 40 -1.27 -0.46 -17.88
C ARG A 40 0.09 0.14 -17.53
N ARG A 41 1.03 0.24 -18.48
CA ARG A 41 2.24 1.05 -18.28
C ARG A 41 1.86 2.52 -18.26
N VAL A 42 1.24 2.95 -17.17
CA VAL A 42 1.09 4.37 -16.84
C VAL A 42 2.47 4.81 -16.39
N LYS A 43 3.08 5.73 -17.13
CA LYS A 43 4.22 6.51 -16.64
C LYS A 43 3.68 7.75 -15.92
N PRO A 44 4.46 8.38 -15.02
CA PRO A 44 4.14 9.72 -14.56
C PRO A 44 3.80 10.62 -15.75
N GLN A 45 2.79 11.47 -15.60
CA GLN A 45 2.27 12.34 -16.65
C GLN A 45 2.68 13.78 -16.34
N PRO A 46 3.66 14.34 -17.06
CA PRO A 46 4.03 15.74 -16.92
C PRO A 46 2.81 16.65 -17.10
N GLY A 47 2.56 17.56 -16.16
CA GLY A 47 1.47 18.54 -16.23
C GLY A 47 0.24 18.24 -15.36
N ILE A 48 0.21 17.13 -14.62
CA ILE A 48 -0.77 16.95 -13.54
C ILE A 48 -0.42 17.91 -12.40
N GLU A 49 -1.37 18.76 -12.02
CA GLU A 49 -1.20 19.68 -10.89
C GLU A 49 -1.03 18.89 -9.59
N SER A 50 0.07 19.14 -8.88
CA SER A 50 0.32 18.51 -7.60
C SER A 50 -0.76 18.91 -6.59
N PRO A 51 -1.20 17.98 -5.71
CA PRO A 51 -2.10 18.32 -4.60
C PRO A 51 -1.56 19.47 -3.75
N GLU A 52 -2.44 20.17 -3.03
CA GLU A 52 -2.02 21.16 -2.05
C GLU A 52 -1.06 20.56 -1.02
N ARG A 53 -0.11 21.36 -0.52
CA ARG A 53 0.95 20.86 0.36
C ARG A 53 0.41 20.18 1.63
N ALA A 54 -0.75 20.61 2.12
CA ALA A 54 -1.40 20.04 3.30
C ALA A 54 -1.94 18.63 3.06
N ASP A 55 -2.27 18.31 1.81
CA ASP A 55 -2.86 17.02 1.40
C ASP A 55 -1.80 16.02 0.92
N ARG A 56 -0.52 16.42 0.90
CA ARG A 56 0.60 15.58 0.48
C ARG A 56 1.04 14.65 1.60
N LEU A 57 1.43 13.44 1.22
CA LEU A 57 2.08 12.53 2.14
C LEU A 57 3.45 13.10 2.58
N PRO A 58 3.84 12.89 3.85
CA PRO A 58 5.19 13.15 4.33
C PRO A 58 6.25 12.48 3.46
N ARG A 59 7.48 13.00 3.53
CA ARG A 59 8.66 12.43 2.84
C ARG A 59 9.65 11.99 3.90
N ARG A 60 10.17 10.77 3.79
CA ARG A 60 11.19 10.21 4.68
C ARG A 60 12.47 9.96 3.90
N GLN A 61 13.53 10.65 4.30
CA GLN A 61 14.85 10.42 3.74
C GLN A 61 15.38 9.07 4.19
N LEU A 62 15.89 8.29 3.25
CA LEU A 62 16.53 7.00 3.52
C LEU A 62 18.05 7.20 3.64
N ASP A 63 18.65 6.58 4.64
CA ASP A 63 20.09 6.38 4.64
C ASP A 63 20.49 5.34 3.58
N ALA A 64 21.76 5.36 3.17
CA ALA A 64 22.26 4.51 2.09
C ALA A 64 22.10 3.00 2.39
N GLY A 65 22.27 2.58 3.65
CA GLY A 65 22.13 1.18 4.05
C GLY A 65 20.68 0.69 3.98
N THR A 66 19.74 1.53 4.44
CA THR A 66 18.31 1.25 4.31
C THR A 66 17.85 1.25 2.85
N ALA A 67 18.32 2.21 2.04
CA ALA A 67 17.98 2.27 0.61
C ALA A 67 18.47 1.04 -0.16
N ALA A 68 19.63 0.47 0.21
CA ALA A 68 20.19 -0.70 -0.46
C ALA A 68 19.57 -2.04 0.00
N SER A 69 19.02 -2.12 1.22
CA SER A 69 18.55 -3.38 1.81
C SER A 69 17.05 -3.65 1.63
N VAL A 70 16.25 -2.63 1.32
CA VAL A 70 14.80 -2.76 1.17
C VAL A 70 14.43 -2.89 -0.31
N ARG A 71 13.89 -4.05 -0.70
CA ARG A 71 13.43 -4.33 -2.07
C ARG A 71 12.10 -3.65 -2.39
N LEU A 72 11.23 -3.47 -1.40
CA LEU A 72 9.90 -2.88 -1.57
C LEU A 72 9.46 -2.08 -0.33
N TRP A 73 8.90 -0.91 -0.56
CA TRP A 73 8.22 -0.12 0.45
C TRP A 73 6.69 -0.24 0.32
N TRP A 74 6.04 -0.73 1.38
CA TRP A 74 4.59 -0.67 1.51
C TRP A 74 4.20 0.72 2.04
N LEU A 75 3.65 1.58 1.20
CA LEU A 75 3.23 2.93 1.58
C LEU A 75 1.73 2.97 1.85
N GLY A 76 1.36 2.86 3.12
CA GLY A 76 0.02 3.13 3.60
C GLY A 76 -0.32 4.60 3.44
N VAL A 77 -1.31 4.92 2.61
CA VAL A 77 -1.67 6.33 2.32
C VAL A 77 -2.52 6.99 3.41
N HIS A 78 -2.91 6.22 4.43
CA HIS A 78 -3.66 6.70 5.60
C HIS A 78 -3.41 5.78 6.80
N GLY A 79 -3.75 6.26 8.01
CA GLY A 79 -3.67 5.45 9.23
C GLY A 79 -4.51 4.18 9.14
N GLY A 80 -3.94 3.03 9.50
CA GLY A 80 -4.63 1.73 9.44
C GLY A 80 -4.82 1.17 8.02
N ALA A 81 -4.01 1.61 7.05
CA ALA A 81 -4.03 1.11 5.67
C ALA A 81 -3.68 -0.39 5.55
N GLY A 82 -2.79 -0.90 6.42
CA GLY A 82 -2.33 -2.30 6.39
C GLY A 82 -0.88 -2.48 5.93
N GLU A 83 -0.08 -1.42 5.82
CA GLU A 83 1.35 -1.52 5.42
C GLU A 83 2.18 -2.44 6.33
N SER A 84 1.98 -2.37 7.65
CA SER A 84 2.69 -3.23 8.62
C SER A 84 2.24 -4.69 8.57
N THR A 85 1.02 -4.96 8.11
CA THR A 85 0.54 -6.33 7.87
C THR A 85 1.18 -6.90 6.61
N LEU A 86 1.31 -6.10 5.54
CA LEU A 86 1.93 -6.54 4.30
C LEU A 86 3.45 -6.70 4.41
N GLU A 87 4.11 -5.87 5.22
CA GLU A 87 5.54 -6.01 5.55
C GLU A 87 5.88 -7.40 6.08
N GLN A 88 5.01 -8.01 6.89
CA GLN A 88 5.22 -9.35 7.44
C GLN A 88 5.14 -10.47 6.40
N LEU A 89 4.66 -10.19 5.19
CA LEU A 89 4.33 -11.19 4.17
C LEU A 89 5.37 -11.31 3.05
N LEU A 90 6.28 -10.33 2.93
CA LEU A 90 7.29 -10.31 1.89
C LEU A 90 8.66 -9.98 2.49
N GLU A 91 9.61 -10.91 2.32
CA GLU A 91 10.98 -10.73 2.79
C GLU A 91 11.64 -9.51 2.16
N ASN A 92 12.49 -8.82 2.94
CA ASN A 92 13.19 -7.61 2.53
C ASN A 92 12.25 -6.48 2.04
N SER A 93 10.98 -6.51 2.40
CA SER A 93 10.06 -5.38 2.29
C SER A 93 9.94 -4.63 3.61
N ARG A 94 9.53 -3.36 3.57
CA ARG A 94 9.29 -2.56 4.78
C ARG A 94 8.06 -1.68 4.70
N ALA A 95 7.44 -1.43 5.84
CA ALA A 95 6.42 -0.41 5.98
C ALA A 95 7.05 1.00 5.81
N ALA A 96 6.36 1.87 5.09
CA ALA A 96 6.87 3.21 4.80
C ALA A 96 6.62 4.21 5.93
N GLY A 97 5.73 3.89 6.88
CA GLY A 97 5.37 4.78 7.98
C GLY A 97 4.52 5.95 7.51
N HIS A 98 3.62 5.71 6.55
CA HIS A 98 2.80 6.75 5.93
C HIS A 98 3.60 7.89 5.28
N ALA A 99 4.82 7.62 4.81
CA ALA A 99 5.70 8.62 4.21
C ALA A 99 6.36 8.08 2.94
N TRP A 100 6.41 8.89 1.88
CA TRP A 100 7.16 8.56 0.68
C TRP A 100 8.64 8.33 1.02
N PRO A 101 9.20 7.14 0.71
CA PRO A 101 10.65 6.93 0.81
C PRO A 101 11.35 7.81 -0.24
N VAL A 102 12.34 8.58 0.19
CA VAL A 102 13.16 9.41 -0.67
C VAL A 102 14.60 8.97 -0.51
N SER A 103 15.20 8.50 -1.60
CA SER A 103 16.61 8.15 -1.59
C SER A 103 17.48 9.40 -1.47
N GLY A 104 18.59 9.29 -0.72
CA GLY A 104 19.55 10.37 -0.59
C GLY A 104 20.26 10.72 -1.90
N PRO A 105 20.93 11.88 -1.97
CA PRO A 105 21.72 12.29 -3.13
C PRO A 105 22.75 11.21 -3.51
N GLY A 106 22.91 10.92 -4.81
CA GLY A 106 23.90 9.96 -5.32
C GLY A 106 23.46 8.49 -5.30
N THR A 107 22.22 8.20 -4.89
CA THR A 107 21.62 6.87 -5.07
C THR A 107 21.14 6.69 -6.51
N ALA A 108 21.59 5.63 -7.16
CA ALA A 108 21.29 5.39 -8.58
C ALA A 108 19.86 4.86 -8.81
N THR A 109 19.26 4.20 -7.81
CA THR A 109 17.96 3.54 -7.93
C THR A 109 16.87 4.25 -7.15
N LEU A 110 15.69 4.34 -7.76
CA LEU A 110 14.49 4.87 -7.10
C LEU A 110 13.93 3.82 -6.12
N PRO A 111 13.40 4.24 -4.95
CA PRO A 111 12.70 3.32 -4.07
C PRO A 111 11.49 2.73 -4.79
N ARG A 112 11.38 1.41 -4.77
CA ARG A 112 10.19 0.71 -5.27
C ARG A 112 9.09 0.78 -4.23
N VAL A 113 7.90 1.21 -4.64
CA VAL A 113 6.77 1.49 -3.74
C VAL A 113 5.52 0.77 -4.21
N ALA A 114 4.80 0.15 -3.27
CA ALA A 114 3.43 -0.26 -3.47
C ALA A 114 2.54 0.56 -2.51
N LEU A 115 1.60 1.33 -3.06
CA LEU A 115 0.63 2.05 -2.26
C LEU A 115 -0.34 1.07 -1.60
N VAL A 116 -0.79 1.37 -0.39
CA VAL A 116 -1.74 0.53 0.36
C VAL A 116 -2.86 1.42 0.87
N ALA A 117 -4.11 1.03 0.60
CA ALA A 117 -5.28 1.74 1.07
C ALA A 117 -6.44 0.79 1.41
N ARG A 118 -7.29 1.21 2.33
CA ARG A 118 -8.57 0.57 2.59
C ARG A 118 -9.64 1.09 1.65
N THR A 119 -10.60 0.23 1.29
CA THR A 119 -11.69 0.58 0.36
C THR A 119 -12.80 1.45 0.97
N ASN A 120 -12.51 2.21 2.03
CA ASN A 120 -13.42 3.22 2.55
C ASN A 120 -13.19 4.58 1.86
N ALA A 121 -14.12 5.53 2.01
CA ALA A 121 -14.08 6.82 1.32
C ALA A 121 -12.78 7.60 1.58
N ASN A 122 -12.31 7.64 2.83
CA ASN A 122 -11.09 8.37 3.19
C ASN A 122 -9.84 7.69 2.61
N GLY A 123 -9.78 6.36 2.64
CA GLY A 123 -8.66 5.61 2.10
C GLY A 123 -8.55 5.73 0.58
N LEU A 124 -9.67 5.67 -0.13
CA LEU A 124 -9.69 5.85 -1.59
C LEU A 124 -9.34 7.28 -2.01
N LYS A 125 -9.80 8.31 -1.29
CA LYS A 125 -9.40 9.70 -1.53
C LYS A 125 -7.91 9.91 -1.27
N ALA A 126 -7.38 9.37 -0.16
CA ALA A 126 -5.95 9.44 0.14
C ALA A 126 -5.12 8.70 -0.93
N ALA A 127 -5.60 7.57 -1.44
CA ALA A 127 -4.97 6.86 -2.55
C ALA A 127 -4.97 7.70 -3.85
N GLN A 128 -6.04 8.42 -4.13
CA GLN A 128 -6.12 9.36 -5.26
C GLN A 128 -5.06 10.46 -5.15
N LEU A 129 -4.91 11.07 -3.97
CA LEU A 129 -3.93 12.13 -3.73
C LEU A 129 -2.50 11.60 -3.88
N ALA A 130 -2.19 10.44 -3.30
CA ALA A 130 -0.88 9.80 -3.44
C ALA A 130 -0.57 9.43 -4.91
N ALA A 131 -1.55 8.88 -5.64
CA ALA A 131 -1.39 8.60 -7.07
C ALA A 131 -1.15 9.89 -7.88
N THR A 132 -1.81 10.99 -7.51
CA THR A 132 -1.62 12.31 -8.14
C THR A 132 -0.22 12.87 -7.84
N GLU A 133 0.28 12.76 -6.61
CA GLU A 133 1.66 13.16 -6.26
C GLU A 133 2.72 12.42 -7.07
N TRP A 134 2.54 11.11 -7.25
CA TRP A 134 3.43 10.29 -8.08
C TRP A 134 3.31 10.64 -9.56
N ALA A 135 2.08 10.75 -10.07
CA ALA A 135 1.85 11.02 -11.48
C ALA A 135 2.33 12.41 -11.90
N GLY A 136 2.21 13.41 -11.02
CA GLY A 136 2.76 14.76 -11.21
C GLY A 136 4.25 14.90 -10.88
N GLU A 137 5.00 13.79 -10.77
CA GLU A 137 6.46 13.75 -10.54
C GLU A 137 6.94 14.53 -9.30
N THR A 138 6.04 14.75 -8.33
CA THR A 138 6.38 15.48 -7.08
C THR A 138 7.14 14.59 -6.09
N VAL A 139 7.23 13.29 -6.40
CA VAL A 139 8.01 12.28 -5.70
C VAL A 139 8.75 11.43 -6.72
N ARG A 140 10.01 11.09 -6.43
CA ARG A 140 10.84 10.23 -7.27
C ARG A 140 10.84 8.82 -6.68
N ALA A 141 9.86 8.02 -7.08
CA ALA A 141 9.71 6.62 -6.66
C ALA A 141 9.25 5.76 -7.84
N ASP A 142 9.71 4.51 -7.86
CA ASP A 142 9.22 3.49 -8.80
C ASP A 142 7.92 2.89 -8.23
N LEU A 143 6.78 3.40 -8.67
CA LEU A 143 5.48 2.93 -8.21
C LEU A 143 5.13 1.62 -8.91
N LEU A 144 5.12 0.53 -8.17
CA LEU A 144 4.74 -0.78 -8.71
C LEU A 144 3.23 -0.93 -8.87
N GLY A 145 2.44 -0.33 -7.98
CA GLY A 145 0.97 -0.39 -8.01
C GLY A 145 0.29 0.03 -6.71
N LEU A 146 -1.02 -0.23 -6.64
CA LEU A 146 -1.88 0.04 -5.49
C LEU A 146 -2.54 -1.23 -4.97
N VAL A 147 -2.40 -1.51 -3.68
CA VAL A 147 -3.12 -2.57 -2.96
C VAL A 147 -4.34 -1.98 -2.26
N LEU A 148 -5.52 -2.42 -2.69
CA LEU A 148 -6.80 -2.08 -2.08
C LEU A 148 -7.25 -3.23 -1.17
N ILE A 149 -7.27 -2.98 0.13
CA ILE A 149 -7.69 -3.95 1.15
C ILE A 149 -9.12 -3.63 1.58
N ALA A 150 -10.01 -4.63 1.58
CA ALA A 150 -11.39 -4.40 1.97
C ALA A 150 -11.50 -3.84 3.40
N ASP A 151 -12.29 -2.78 3.59
CA ASP A 151 -12.56 -2.17 4.89
C ASP A 151 -13.61 -2.93 5.71
N VAL A 152 -14.44 -3.72 5.04
CA VAL A 152 -15.55 -4.51 5.58
C VAL A 152 -15.77 -5.73 4.67
N PRO A 153 -16.26 -6.88 5.18
CA PRO A 153 -16.67 -7.98 4.32
C PRO A 153 -17.83 -7.59 3.38
N GLY A 154 -17.91 -8.28 2.24
CA GLY A 154 -19.02 -8.13 1.30
C GLY A 154 -18.74 -7.19 0.12
N ARG A 155 -19.82 -6.71 -0.52
CA ARG A 155 -19.74 -5.94 -1.77
C ARG A 155 -19.46 -4.46 -1.49
N LEU A 156 -18.48 -3.92 -2.22
CA LEU A 156 -18.19 -2.50 -2.19
C LEU A 156 -19.39 -1.67 -2.74
N PRO A 157 -19.91 -0.68 -1.96
CA PRO A 157 -20.92 0.26 -2.43
C PRO A 157 -20.56 0.91 -3.76
N ARG A 158 -21.57 1.23 -4.58
CA ARG A 158 -21.36 1.74 -5.95
C ARG A 158 -20.42 2.96 -6.00
N ALA A 159 -20.65 3.96 -5.16
CA ALA A 159 -19.83 5.18 -5.12
C ALA A 159 -18.35 4.88 -4.80
N LEU A 160 -18.08 3.93 -3.90
CA LEU A 160 -16.72 3.54 -3.55
C LEU A 160 -16.07 2.70 -4.65
N ARG A 161 -16.84 1.88 -5.36
CA ARG A 161 -16.34 1.15 -6.54
C ARG A 161 -15.97 2.10 -7.67
N GLU A 162 -16.82 3.08 -7.99
CA GLU A 162 -16.54 4.08 -9.01
C GLU A 162 -15.29 4.91 -8.65
N LEU A 163 -15.12 5.28 -7.38
CA LEU A 163 -13.91 5.96 -6.92
C LEU A 163 -12.67 5.05 -7.01
N ALA A 164 -12.78 3.77 -6.65
CA ALA A 164 -11.68 2.82 -6.79
C ALA A 164 -11.28 2.60 -8.26
N GLU A 165 -12.24 2.53 -9.18
CA GLU A 165 -12.01 2.45 -10.63
C GLU A 165 -11.32 3.71 -11.17
N LEU A 166 -11.70 4.89 -10.68
CA LEU A 166 -11.05 6.15 -11.03
C LEU A 166 -9.58 6.15 -10.57
N VAL A 167 -9.32 5.81 -9.30
CA VAL A 167 -7.96 5.74 -8.75
C VAL A 167 -7.12 4.70 -9.50
N ALA A 168 -7.72 3.55 -9.85
CA ALA A 168 -7.06 2.49 -10.61
C ALA A 168 -6.54 2.98 -11.97
N GLY A 169 -7.23 3.91 -12.61
CA GLY A 169 -6.80 4.50 -13.88
C GLY A 169 -5.53 5.37 -13.79
N GLY A 170 -5.19 5.85 -12.60
CA GLY A 170 -4.04 6.72 -12.32
C GLY A 170 -2.78 6.00 -11.81
N VAL A 171 -2.82 4.68 -11.69
CA VAL A 171 -1.67 3.87 -11.20
C VAL A 171 -1.34 2.74 -12.18
N PRO A 172 -0.12 2.17 -12.14
CA PRO A 172 0.26 1.13 -13.11
C PRO A 172 -0.55 -0.16 -13.02
N ARG A 173 -0.99 -0.52 -11.81
CA ARG A 173 -1.80 -1.71 -11.53
C ARG A 173 -2.48 -1.61 -10.17
N VAL A 174 -3.53 -2.43 -9.99
CA VAL A 174 -4.27 -2.53 -8.74
C VAL A 174 -4.44 -3.98 -8.33
N TRP A 175 -4.14 -4.28 -7.07
CA TRP A 175 -4.45 -5.56 -6.44
C TRP A 175 -5.55 -5.39 -5.42
N HIS A 176 -6.53 -6.29 -5.44
CA HIS A 176 -7.61 -6.30 -4.46
C HIS A 176 -7.40 -7.43 -3.46
N LEU A 177 -7.30 -7.08 -2.18
CA LEU A 177 -7.28 -8.03 -1.07
C LEU A 177 -8.65 -8.02 -0.37
N PRO A 178 -9.26 -9.20 -0.15
CA PRO A 178 -10.53 -9.28 0.57
C PRO A 178 -10.33 -8.97 2.05
N TRP A 179 -11.44 -8.88 2.77
CA TRP A 179 -11.44 -8.85 4.23
C TRP A 179 -10.90 -10.18 4.77
N VAL A 180 -9.87 -10.12 5.62
CA VAL A 180 -9.30 -11.29 6.30
C VAL A 180 -9.53 -11.13 7.81
N GLU A 181 -10.48 -11.89 8.34
CA GLU A 181 -10.89 -11.80 9.75
C GLU A 181 -9.72 -12.02 10.72
N GLY A 182 -8.80 -12.95 10.40
CA GLY A 182 -7.65 -13.27 11.24
C GLY A 182 -6.74 -12.06 11.49
N TRP A 183 -6.53 -11.19 10.51
CA TRP A 183 -5.68 -9.99 10.67
C TRP A 183 -6.26 -9.00 11.67
N ARG A 184 -7.59 -8.89 11.76
CA ARG A 184 -8.24 -8.05 12.77
C ARG A 184 -8.06 -8.60 14.19
N GLN A 185 -7.92 -9.91 14.32
CA GLN A 185 -7.70 -10.59 15.60
C GLN A 185 -6.22 -10.60 15.99
N GLY A 186 -5.35 -9.90 15.24
CA GLY A 186 -3.91 -9.91 15.49
C GLY A 186 -3.24 -11.24 15.20
N GLN A 187 -3.90 -12.13 14.43
CA GLN A 187 -3.26 -13.35 13.96
C GLN A 187 -2.19 -12.99 12.93
N ASP A 188 -1.02 -13.61 13.06
CA ASP A 188 0.11 -13.37 12.17
C ASP A 188 -0.30 -13.59 10.71
N ALA A 189 0.04 -12.61 9.88
CA ALA A 189 -0.20 -12.71 8.46
C ALA A 189 0.76 -13.78 7.90
N SER A 190 0.21 -14.83 7.28
CA SER A 190 1.02 -15.84 6.59
C SER A 190 0.64 -15.95 5.13
N ALA A 191 1.65 -15.86 4.25
CA ALA A 191 1.45 -15.89 2.80
C ALA A 191 0.73 -17.17 2.34
N HIS A 192 1.09 -18.33 2.91
CA HIS A 192 0.54 -19.64 2.52
C HIS A 192 -0.91 -19.86 2.96
N ARG A 193 -1.36 -19.23 4.05
CA ARG A 193 -2.75 -19.35 4.55
C ARG A 193 -3.64 -18.19 4.13
N GLY A 194 -3.08 -17.19 3.45
CA GLY A 194 -3.82 -16.01 3.01
C GLY A 194 -4.74 -16.28 1.81
N PRO A 195 -5.63 -15.32 1.47
CA PRO A 195 -6.54 -15.44 0.34
C PRO A 195 -5.81 -15.52 -1.00
N ARG A 196 -6.48 -16.02 -2.05
CA ARG A 196 -5.91 -16.11 -3.41
C ARG A 196 -5.33 -14.77 -3.90
N GLY A 197 -6.03 -13.67 -3.67
CA GLY A 197 -5.58 -12.34 -4.07
C GLY A 197 -4.23 -11.95 -3.46
N LEU A 198 -3.96 -12.36 -2.21
CA LEU A 198 -2.66 -12.15 -1.58
C LEU A 198 -1.56 -12.95 -2.27
N ARG A 199 -1.80 -14.22 -2.58
CA ARG A 199 -0.80 -15.06 -3.26
C ARG A 199 -0.47 -14.54 -4.66
N VAL A 200 -1.48 -14.05 -5.38
CA VAL A 200 -1.27 -13.40 -6.69
C VAL A 200 -0.47 -12.11 -6.54
N LEU A 201 -0.83 -11.24 -5.60
CA LEU A 201 -0.08 -10.02 -5.28
C LEU A 201 1.40 -10.33 -5.02
N LEU A 202 1.69 -11.28 -4.13
CA LEU A 202 3.07 -11.62 -3.77
C LEU A 202 3.84 -12.21 -4.95
N SER A 203 3.21 -13.10 -5.73
CA SER A 203 3.84 -13.70 -6.92
C SER A 203 4.13 -12.67 -8.02
N GLU A 204 3.24 -11.72 -8.25
CA GLU A 204 3.46 -10.67 -9.23
C GLU A 204 4.52 -9.68 -8.77
N LEU A 205 4.54 -9.33 -7.48
CA LEU A 205 5.58 -8.46 -6.92
C LEU A 205 6.96 -9.10 -7.01
N ASP A 206 7.09 -10.39 -6.71
CA ASP A 206 8.36 -11.10 -6.84
C ASP A 206 8.90 -10.97 -8.28
N GLY A 207 8.06 -11.25 -9.27
CA GLY A 207 8.41 -11.09 -10.68
C GLY A 207 8.74 -9.64 -11.09
N LEU A 208 8.13 -8.63 -10.47
CA LEU A 208 8.47 -7.21 -10.72
C LEU A 208 9.77 -6.79 -10.04
N LEU A 209 10.04 -7.33 -8.85
CA LEU A 209 11.23 -7.00 -8.08
C LEU A 209 12.48 -7.68 -8.62
N ASP A 210 12.33 -8.78 -9.37
CA ASP A 210 13.40 -9.50 -10.05
C ASP A 210 13.83 -8.86 -11.38
N VAL A 211 13.05 -7.92 -11.92
CA VAL A 211 13.49 -7.11 -13.07
C VAL A 211 14.49 -6.09 -12.56
N GLU A 212 15.79 -6.40 -12.66
CA GLU A 212 16.83 -5.37 -12.58
C GLU A 212 16.71 -4.49 -13.83
N GLU A 213 16.52 -3.17 -13.67
CA GLU A 213 16.77 -2.28 -14.79
C GLU A 213 18.24 -2.39 -15.17
N PRO A 214 18.59 -2.64 -16.45
CA PRO A 214 19.98 -2.68 -16.85
C PRO A 214 20.61 -1.33 -16.50
N LEU A 215 21.76 -1.40 -15.80
CA LEU A 215 22.60 -0.24 -15.52
C LEU A 215 22.72 0.58 -16.81
N THR A 216 22.10 1.75 -16.83
CA THR A 216 22.34 2.71 -17.91
C THR A 216 23.82 3.01 -17.83
N GLU A 217 24.60 2.52 -18.80
CA GLU A 217 26.03 2.82 -18.84
C GLU A 217 26.20 4.34 -18.74
N PRO A 218 27.19 4.82 -17.96
CA PRO A 218 27.47 6.24 -17.91
C PRO A 218 27.73 6.69 -19.34
N ILE A 219 27.04 7.74 -19.78
CA ILE A 219 27.32 8.43 -21.03
C ILE A 219 28.81 8.81 -20.96
N GLY A 220 29.64 8.03 -21.65
CA GLY A 220 31.07 8.24 -21.69
C GLY A 220 31.35 9.64 -22.21
N ASP A 221 32.20 10.36 -21.48
CA ASP A 221 32.73 11.67 -21.84
C ASP A 221 33.35 11.61 -23.24
N ALA A 222 32.57 12.00 -24.25
CA ALA A 222 33.05 12.27 -25.60
C ALA A 222 33.12 13.80 -25.80
N TYR A 223 33.97 14.46 -25.01
CA TYR A 223 34.51 15.81 -25.23
C TYR A 223 35.69 15.89 -24.26
N VAL A 224 36.96 15.78 -24.66
CA VAL A 224 37.76 16.84 -25.26
C VAL A 224 39.00 16.20 -25.91
N ALA A 225 39.15 16.33 -27.23
CA ALA A 225 40.44 16.33 -27.90
C ALA A 225 40.29 17.10 -29.22
N SER A 226 40.33 18.44 -29.13
CA SER A 226 40.57 19.36 -30.24
C SER A 226 40.99 20.69 -29.64
N GLY A 227 42.29 21.02 -29.73
CA GLY A 227 42.88 22.27 -29.25
C GLY A 227 44.28 22.07 -28.71
#